data_AF-A0A817TBR3-F1
#
_entry.id   AF-A0A817TBR3-F1
#
_cell.length_a   1.000
_cell.length_b   1.000
_cell.length_c   1.000
_cell.angle_alpha   90.00
_cell.angle_beta   90.00
_cell.angle_gamma   90.00
#
_symmetry.space_group_name_H-M   'P 1'
#
loop_
_entity.id
_entity.type
_entity.pdbx_description
1 polymer ?
#
loop_
_entity_poly.entity_id
_entity_poly.type
_entity_poly.pdbx_seq_one_letter_code
_entity_poly.pdbx_strand_id
1 'polypeptide(L)'
;MLNLVKSLQLKNALYSRDDTLKQLYQERWLSIPENIRNHIKTNCFNALGTETTKPSQAAQCVGYIACAEIPRGQWQDLIKRLVDNVTTVGRADNVREASLEALGYICQDIDSNVLEPQSNLILTALIYGMRKEETNDNVRLAAITALLNSLEFTKNNFQNDSERHYIMQVVCEATQSPNIKIQVAALQNLVKILTLYYDYMEYYMGPALFAVRKFFNSLINKSTLINGRFFFFL
;
A
#
# COMPACT_ATOMS: atom_id res chain seq x y z
N MET A 1 13.39 -20.00 8.97
CA MET A 1 13.20 -18.57 9.23
C MET A 1 13.95 -17.78 8.16
N LEU A 2 13.26 -16.97 7.36
CA LEU A 2 13.88 -15.98 6.48
C LEU A 2 14.62 -14.97 7.36
N ASN A 3 15.87 -14.64 7.04
CA ASN A 3 16.65 -13.64 7.79
C ASN A 3 17.09 -12.52 6.84
N LEU A 4 17.52 -11.39 7.40
CA LEU A 4 17.88 -10.17 6.65
C LEU A 4 18.87 -10.43 5.49
N VAL A 5 19.82 -11.35 5.68
CA VAL A 5 20.80 -11.68 4.64
C VAL A 5 20.12 -12.37 3.45
N LYS A 6 19.23 -13.34 3.71
CA LYS A 6 18.49 -14.05 2.67
C LYS A 6 17.51 -13.15 1.93
N SER A 7 16.86 -12.22 2.63
CA SER A 7 15.97 -11.25 1.98
C SER A 7 16.73 -10.27 1.10
N LEU A 8 17.89 -9.78 1.55
CA LEU A 8 18.76 -8.93 0.74
C LEU A 8 19.31 -9.64 -0.49
N GLN A 9 19.71 -10.91 -0.36
CA GLN A 9 20.15 -11.71 -1.51
C GLN A 9 19.04 -11.89 -2.54
N LEU A 10 17.82 -12.20 -2.08
CA LEU A 10 16.67 -12.35 -2.97
C LEU A 10 16.32 -11.01 -3.65
N LYS A 11 16.34 -9.90 -2.91
CA LYS A 11 16.19 -8.55 -3.47
C LYS A 11 17.20 -8.30 -4.59
N ASN A 12 18.49 -8.51 -4.32
CA ASN A 12 19.54 -8.30 -5.32
C ASN A 12 19.44 -9.26 -6.52
N ALA A 13 18.74 -10.39 -6.35
CA ALA A 13 18.50 -11.34 -7.43
C ALA A 13 17.32 -10.97 -8.33
N LEU A 14 16.39 -10.13 -7.87
CA LEU A 14 15.09 -9.82 -8.51
C LEU A 14 14.86 -8.35 -8.83
N TYR A 15 15.59 -7.44 -8.19
CA TYR A 15 15.35 -6.01 -8.25
C TYR A 15 16.62 -5.26 -8.64
N SER A 16 16.45 -4.25 -9.51
CA SER A 16 17.44 -3.24 -9.84
C SER A 16 16.74 -1.90 -10.04
N ARG A 17 17.46 -0.80 -9.84
CA ARG A 17 17.00 0.55 -10.23
C ARG A 17 17.10 0.79 -11.74
N ASP A 18 17.89 -0.02 -12.43
CA ASP A 18 18.01 -0.03 -13.89
C ASP A 18 16.97 -1.02 -14.44
N ASP A 19 16.07 -0.51 -15.28
CA ASP A 19 14.97 -1.29 -15.87
C ASP A 19 15.46 -2.46 -16.73
N THR A 20 16.58 -2.29 -17.44
CA THR A 20 17.18 -3.35 -18.26
C THR A 20 17.67 -4.48 -17.39
N LEU A 21 18.38 -4.14 -16.29
CA LEU A 21 18.83 -5.14 -15.32
C LEU A 21 17.67 -5.77 -14.56
N LYS A 22 16.61 -5.00 -14.25
CA LYS A 22 15.39 -5.52 -13.62
C LYS A 22 14.76 -6.60 -14.50
N GLN A 23 14.60 -6.36 -15.80
CA GLN A 23 14.08 -7.35 -16.74
C GLN A 23 14.96 -8.62 -16.78
N LEU A 24 16.28 -8.46 -16.91
CA LEU A 24 17.22 -9.59 -16.89
C LEU A 24 17.10 -10.44 -15.61
N TYR A 25 16.97 -9.79 -14.45
CA TYR A 25 16.81 -10.47 -13.17
C TYR A 25 15.49 -11.22 -13.07
N GLN A 26 14.40 -10.64 -13.58
CA GLN A 26 13.10 -11.29 -13.65
C GLN A 26 13.13 -12.50 -14.61
N GLU A 27 13.77 -12.40 -15.77
CA GLU A 27 13.93 -13.53 -16.69
C GLU A 27 14.76 -14.65 -16.07
N ARG A 28 15.87 -14.30 -15.40
CA ARG A 28 16.67 -15.27 -14.65
C ARG A 28 15.85 -15.96 -13.57
N TRP A 29 15.02 -15.23 -12.84
CA TRP A 29 14.09 -15.84 -11.88
C TRP A 29 13.14 -16.82 -12.58
N LEU A 30 12.47 -16.39 -13.65
CA LEU A 30 11.51 -17.22 -14.37
C LEU A 30 12.15 -18.48 -14.99
N SER A 31 13.46 -18.46 -15.27
CA SER A 31 14.21 -19.64 -15.72
C SER A 31 14.42 -20.70 -14.64
N ILE A 32 14.24 -20.36 -13.35
CA ILE A 32 14.35 -21.30 -12.24
C ILE A 32 13.17 -22.29 -12.30
N PRO A 33 13.42 -23.61 -12.10
CA PRO A 33 12.36 -24.61 -12.04
C PRO A 33 11.21 -24.24 -11.10
N GLU A 34 9.98 -24.45 -11.56
CA GLU A 34 8.77 -24.00 -10.89
C GLU A 34 8.64 -24.55 -9.46
N ASN A 35 9.04 -25.81 -9.24
CA ASN A 35 9.04 -26.42 -7.90
C ASN A 35 9.93 -25.66 -6.90
N ILE A 36 11.10 -25.17 -7.34
CA ILE A 36 12.01 -24.37 -6.50
C ILE A 36 11.39 -23.00 -6.24
N ARG A 37 10.85 -22.35 -7.27
CA ARG A 37 10.17 -21.06 -7.11
C ARG A 37 8.98 -21.15 -6.16
N ASN A 38 8.16 -22.19 -6.28
CA ASN A 38 7.03 -22.46 -5.40
C ASN A 38 7.46 -22.68 -3.94
N HIS A 39 8.58 -23.36 -3.70
CA HIS A 39 9.16 -23.50 -2.36
C HIS A 39 9.60 -22.14 -1.79
N ILE A 40 10.29 -21.31 -2.58
CA ILE A 40 10.72 -19.97 -2.17
C ILE A 40 9.52 -19.07 -1.89
N LYS A 41 8.53 -19.04 -2.80
CA LYS A 41 7.27 -18.29 -2.64
C LYS A 41 6.55 -18.64 -1.35
N THR A 42 6.40 -19.94 -1.08
CA THR A 42 5.74 -20.44 0.13
C THR A 42 6.48 -20.00 1.39
N ASN A 43 7.81 -20.11 1.40
CA ASN A 43 8.61 -19.67 2.55
C ASN A 43 8.56 -18.16 2.77
N CYS A 44 8.60 -17.36 1.70
CA CYS A 44 8.49 -15.90 1.80
C CYS A 44 7.11 -15.48 2.30
N PHE A 45 6.04 -16.08 1.76
CA PHE A 45 4.68 -15.80 2.19
C PHE A 45 4.46 -16.19 3.65
N ASN A 46 4.93 -17.37 4.08
CA ASN A 46 4.79 -17.83 5.47
C ASN A 46 5.64 -17.04 6.46
N ALA A 47 6.63 -16.26 5.98
CA ALA A 47 7.42 -15.38 6.82
C ALA A 47 6.72 -14.04 7.11
N LEU A 48 5.64 -13.69 6.40
CA LEU A 48 4.87 -12.47 6.66
C LEU A 48 4.38 -12.43 8.11
N GLY A 49 4.73 -11.36 8.82
CA GLY A 49 4.41 -11.17 10.24
C GLY A 49 5.33 -11.90 11.22
N THR A 50 6.19 -12.82 10.79
CA THR A 50 7.13 -13.50 11.71
C THR A 50 8.34 -12.63 12.09
N GLU A 51 8.54 -11.53 11.38
CA GLU A 51 9.68 -10.63 11.54
C GLU A 51 9.42 -9.56 12.59
N THR A 52 10.43 -9.26 13.40
CA THR A 52 10.40 -8.14 14.37
C THR A 52 11.01 -6.87 13.80
N THR A 53 11.77 -6.97 12.72
CA THR A 53 12.42 -5.83 12.06
C THR A 53 11.46 -5.11 11.13
N LYS A 54 11.47 -3.77 11.17
CA LYS A 54 10.71 -2.90 10.27
C LYS A 54 11.67 -2.10 9.38
N PRO A 55 11.37 -1.93 8.07
CA PRO A 55 10.22 -2.47 7.32
C PRO A 55 10.32 -4.00 7.11
N SER A 56 9.19 -4.67 6.84
CA SER A 56 9.15 -6.13 6.65
C SER A 56 9.96 -6.53 5.41
N GLN A 57 10.91 -7.45 5.61
CA GLN A 57 11.72 -7.94 4.51
C GLN A 57 10.98 -9.05 3.75
N ALA A 58 10.15 -9.83 4.43
CA ALA A 58 9.26 -10.80 3.80
C ALA A 58 8.28 -10.10 2.84
N ALA A 59 7.70 -8.98 3.24
CA ALA A 59 6.81 -8.18 2.39
C ALA A 59 7.51 -7.70 1.11
N GLN A 60 8.76 -7.21 1.22
CA GLN A 60 9.58 -6.82 0.06
C GLN A 60 9.86 -8.01 -0.87
N CYS A 61 10.28 -9.15 -0.31
CA CYS A 61 10.54 -10.36 -1.09
C CYS A 61 9.29 -10.81 -1.87
N VAL A 62 8.12 -10.79 -1.22
CA VAL A 62 6.84 -11.10 -1.88
C VAL A 62 6.57 -10.11 -3.00
N GLY A 63 6.76 -8.81 -2.77
CA GLY A 63 6.62 -7.77 -3.79
C GLY A 63 7.53 -7.98 -5.01
N TYR A 64 8.83 -8.22 -4.79
CA TYR A 64 9.78 -8.43 -5.89
C TYR A 64 9.49 -9.69 -6.71
N ILE A 65 9.12 -10.80 -6.06
CA ILE A 65 8.73 -12.01 -6.79
C ILE A 65 7.42 -11.75 -7.56
N ALA A 66 6.45 -11.07 -6.95
CA ALA A 66 5.18 -10.72 -7.60
C ALA A 66 5.41 -9.88 -8.87
N CYS A 67 6.36 -8.95 -8.85
CA CYS A 67 6.74 -8.15 -10.02
C CYS A 67 7.26 -8.99 -11.19
N ALA A 68 7.88 -10.14 -10.91
CA ALA A 68 8.36 -11.05 -11.95
C ALA A 68 7.25 -11.99 -12.44
N GLU A 69 6.39 -12.47 -11.53
CA GLU A 69 5.45 -13.57 -11.81
C GLU A 69 4.07 -13.11 -12.27
N ILE A 70 3.48 -12.08 -11.64
CA ILE A 70 2.11 -11.64 -11.95
C ILE A 70 1.97 -11.18 -13.41
N PRO A 71 2.87 -10.34 -13.98
CA PRO A 71 2.79 -9.95 -15.39
C PRO A 71 2.91 -11.11 -16.39
N ARG A 72 3.43 -12.26 -15.93
CA ARG A 72 3.57 -13.49 -16.74
C ARG A 72 2.46 -14.49 -16.49
N GLY A 73 1.38 -14.09 -15.81
CA GLY A 73 0.25 -14.96 -15.48
C GLY A 73 0.57 -16.01 -14.42
N GLN A 74 1.65 -15.86 -13.66
CA GLN A 74 2.06 -16.78 -12.60
C GLN A 74 1.68 -16.21 -11.22
N TRP A 75 1.57 -17.10 -10.22
CA TRP A 75 1.22 -16.74 -8.83
C TRP A 75 -0.07 -15.93 -8.66
N GLN A 76 -1.10 -16.26 -9.44
CA GLN A 76 -2.36 -15.52 -9.49
C GLN A 76 -3.17 -15.60 -8.18
N ASP A 77 -2.90 -16.57 -7.31
CA ASP A 77 -3.52 -16.70 -5.98
C ASP A 77 -2.96 -15.70 -4.94
N LEU A 78 -1.83 -15.02 -5.23
CA LEU A 78 -1.14 -14.19 -4.25
C LEU A 78 -2.02 -13.07 -3.70
N ILE A 79 -2.64 -12.26 -4.58
CA ILE A 79 -3.44 -11.09 -4.16
C ILE A 79 -4.58 -11.55 -3.24
N LYS A 80 -5.30 -12.59 -3.64
CA LYS A 80 -6.38 -13.16 -2.81
C LYS A 80 -5.87 -13.58 -1.43
N ARG A 81 -4.74 -14.27 -1.36
CA ARG A 81 -4.16 -14.71 -0.07
C ARG A 81 -3.71 -13.55 0.81
N LEU A 82 -3.17 -12.47 0.23
CA LEU A 82 -2.83 -11.25 0.96
C LEU A 82 -4.09 -10.56 1.49
N VAL A 83 -5.16 -10.51 0.68
CA VAL A 83 -6.46 -9.99 1.10
C VAL A 83 -7.03 -10.80 2.26
N ASP A 84 -7.01 -12.13 2.17
CA ASP A 84 -7.46 -13.02 3.24
C ASP A 84 -6.67 -12.81 4.54
N ASN A 85 -5.35 -12.60 4.47
CA ASN A 85 -4.54 -12.27 5.64
C ASN A 85 -4.99 -10.98 6.34
N VAL A 86 -5.48 -10.00 5.59
CA VAL A 86 -5.92 -8.69 6.11
C VAL A 86 -7.34 -8.74 6.65
N THR A 87 -8.26 -9.41 5.94
CA THR A 87 -9.69 -9.37 6.22
C THR A 87 -10.17 -10.47 7.17
N THR A 88 -9.37 -11.53 7.37
CA THR A 88 -9.72 -12.62 8.30
C THR A 88 -9.70 -12.14 9.74
N VAL A 89 -10.84 -12.26 10.42
CA VAL A 89 -10.99 -11.91 11.83
C VAL A 89 -10.05 -12.75 12.71
N GLY A 90 -9.39 -12.10 13.68
CA GLY A 90 -8.47 -12.77 14.60
C GLY A 90 -7.06 -13.00 14.04
N ARG A 91 -6.76 -12.56 12.81
CA ARG A 91 -5.37 -12.53 12.31
C ARG A 91 -4.53 -11.54 13.11
N ALA A 92 -3.29 -11.94 13.39
CA ALA A 92 -2.35 -11.12 14.12
C ALA A 92 -1.96 -9.86 13.32
N ASP A 93 -1.82 -8.73 14.02
CA ASP A 93 -1.60 -7.42 13.39
C ASP A 93 -0.31 -7.37 12.57
N ASN A 94 0.74 -8.04 13.01
CA ASN A 94 2.01 -8.15 12.28
C ASN A 94 1.84 -8.82 10.90
N VAL A 95 0.99 -9.85 10.79
CA VAL A 95 0.69 -10.52 9.52
C VAL A 95 -0.10 -9.59 8.61
N ARG A 96 -1.11 -8.91 9.17
CA ARG A 96 -1.96 -7.96 8.45
C ARG A 96 -1.13 -6.79 7.92
N GLU A 97 -0.32 -6.18 8.78
CA GLU A 97 0.60 -5.09 8.43
C GLU A 97 1.58 -5.51 7.33
N ALA A 98 2.28 -6.65 7.49
CA ALA A 98 3.21 -7.14 6.46
C ALA A 98 2.52 -7.48 5.14
N SER A 99 1.26 -7.94 5.18
CA SER A 99 0.48 -8.22 3.97
C SER A 99 0.07 -6.93 3.26
N LEU A 100 -0.26 -5.87 4.00
CA LEU A 100 -0.54 -4.54 3.45
C LEU A 100 0.72 -3.88 2.89
N GLU A 101 1.88 -4.03 3.55
CA GLU A 101 3.17 -3.61 2.99
C GLU A 101 3.46 -4.33 1.67
N ALA A 102 3.23 -5.65 1.60
CA ALA A 102 3.41 -6.44 0.38
C ALA A 102 2.48 -5.96 -0.75
N LEU A 103 1.20 -5.71 -0.45
CA LEU A 103 0.27 -5.09 -1.40
C LEU A 103 0.77 -3.72 -1.86
N GLY A 104 1.30 -2.89 -0.95
CA GLY A 104 1.86 -1.59 -1.28
C GLY A 104 3.02 -1.66 -2.27
N TYR A 105 3.96 -2.60 -2.08
CA TYR A 105 5.06 -2.83 -3.04
C TYR A 105 4.54 -3.32 -4.40
N ILE A 106 3.55 -4.23 -4.39
CA ILE A 106 2.92 -4.72 -5.63
C ILE A 106 2.26 -3.57 -6.39
N CYS A 107 1.47 -2.73 -5.71
CA CYS A 107 0.79 -1.58 -6.32
C CYS A 107 1.76 -0.54 -6.87
N GLN A 108 2.98 -0.47 -6.32
CA GLN A 108 4.00 0.48 -6.75
C GLN A 108 4.77 0.02 -7.99
N ASP A 109 5.14 -1.26 -8.04
CA ASP A 109 6.17 -1.74 -8.96
C ASP A 109 5.63 -2.58 -10.13
N ILE A 110 4.33 -2.93 -10.12
CA ILE A 110 3.62 -3.63 -11.21
C ILE A 110 2.79 -2.62 -12.01
N ASP A 111 2.78 -2.78 -13.33
CA ASP A 111 1.99 -1.96 -14.24
C ASP A 111 0.49 -1.96 -13.89
N SER A 112 -0.10 -0.77 -13.87
CA SER A 112 -1.50 -0.51 -13.55
C SER A 112 -2.48 -1.36 -14.36
N ASN A 113 -2.22 -1.62 -15.65
CA ASN A 113 -3.11 -2.41 -16.51
C ASN A 113 -3.14 -3.89 -16.10
N VAL A 114 -2.05 -4.40 -15.50
CA VAL A 114 -1.99 -5.77 -14.99
C VAL A 114 -2.78 -5.91 -13.70
N LEU A 115 -2.83 -4.86 -12.88
CA LEU A 115 -3.50 -4.86 -11.58
C LEU A 115 -4.97 -4.43 -11.63
N GLU A 116 -5.40 -3.70 -12.65
CA GLU A 116 -6.79 -3.23 -12.81
C GLU A 116 -7.83 -4.34 -12.61
N PRO A 117 -7.70 -5.57 -13.17
CA PRO A 117 -8.67 -6.64 -12.94
C PRO A 117 -8.78 -7.11 -11.48
N GLN A 118 -7.77 -6.80 -10.65
CA GLN A 118 -7.70 -7.14 -9.23
C GLN A 118 -8.02 -5.94 -8.32
N SER A 119 -8.40 -4.78 -8.87
CA SER A 119 -8.57 -3.53 -8.13
C SER A 119 -9.54 -3.67 -6.95
N ASN A 120 -10.68 -4.34 -7.17
CA ASN A 120 -11.71 -4.58 -6.14
C ASN A 120 -11.16 -5.33 -4.93
N LEU A 121 -10.38 -6.39 -5.17
CA LEU A 121 -9.80 -7.21 -4.10
C LEU A 121 -8.76 -6.42 -3.32
N ILE A 122 -7.88 -5.72 -4.03
CA ILE A 122 -6.85 -4.88 -3.42
C ILE A 122 -7.51 -3.79 -2.56
N LEU A 123 -8.44 -3.01 -3.13
CA LEU A 123 -9.16 -1.97 -2.40
C LEU A 123 -9.91 -2.51 -1.19
N THR A 124 -10.51 -3.69 -1.28
CA THR A 124 -11.18 -4.32 -0.13
C THR A 124 -10.23 -4.47 1.05
N ALA A 125 -9.02 -5.01 0.83
CA ALA A 125 -8.03 -5.16 1.90
C ALA A 125 -7.51 -3.80 2.42
N LEU A 126 -7.21 -2.87 1.52
CA LEU A 126 -6.68 -1.55 1.89
C LEU A 126 -7.70 -0.77 2.73
N ILE A 127 -8.94 -0.67 2.25
CA ILE A 127 -10.00 0.03 2.96
C ILE A 127 -10.31 -0.67 4.29
N TYR A 128 -10.34 -2.02 4.32
CA TYR A 128 -10.53 -2.78 5.56
C TYR A 128 -9.49 -2.41 6.63
N GLY A 129 -8.21 -2.28 6.24
CA GLY A 129 -7.10 -1.91 7.13
C GLY A 129 -7.07 -0.43 7.52
N MET A 130 -7.76 0.46 6.79
CA MET A 130 -7.81 1.90 7.05
C MET A 130 -8.97 2.34 7.94
N ARG A 131 -9.97 1.46 8.14
CA ARG A 131 -11.18 1.72 8.91
C ARG A 131 -10.90 2.33 10.28
N LYS A 132 -11.83 3.14 10.77
CA LYS A 132 -11.73 3.82 12.06
C LYS A 132 -11.68 2.84 13.24
N GLU A 133 -12.29 1.67 13.09
CA GLU A 133 -12.32 0.60 14.10
C GLU A 133 -10.96 -0.10 14.23
N GLU A 134 -10.06 0.10 13.27
CA GLU A 134 -8.73 -0.47 13.35
C GLU A 134 -7.92 0.19 14.48
N THR A 135 -7.54 -0.59 15.48
CA THR A 135 -6.81 -0.07 16.65
C THR A 135 -5.32 -0.01 16.45
N ASN A 136 -4.76 -0.79 15.51
CA ASN A 136 -3.34 -0.83 15.25
C ASN A 136 -2.93 0.24 14.22
N ASP A 137 -2.29 1.30 14.70
CA ASP A 137 -1.82 2.40 13.86
C ASP A 137 -0.80 1.97 12.78
N ASN A 138 -0.01 0.92 13.00
CA ASN A 138 0.93 0.45 11.98
C ASN A 138 0.19 -0.22 10.83
N VAL A 139 -0.86 -1.00 11.12
CA VAL A 139 -1.74 -1.57 10.09
C VAL A 139 -2.42 -0.45 9.31
N ARG A 140 -2.99 0.54 9.99
CA ARG A 140 -3.62 1.70 9.33
C ARG A 140 -2.64 2.44 8.44
N LEU A 141 -1.42 2.68 8.94
CA LEU A 141 -0.38 3.37 8.20
C LEU A 141 0.06 2.58 6.95
N ALA A 142 0.25 1.27 7.08
CA ALA A 142 0.59 0.41 5.94
C ALA A 142 -0.52 0.44 4.88
N ALA A 143 -1.78 0.37 5.29
CA ALA A 143 -2.93 0.39 4.39
C ALA A 143 -3.09 1.73 3.65
N ILE A 144 -3.04 2.87 4.36
CA ILE A 144 -3.16 4.20 3.71
C ILE A 144 -1.98 4.51 2.81
N THR A 145 -0.78 4.02 3.15
CA THR A 145 0.41 4.17 2.30
C THR A 145 0.26 3.35 1.02
N ALA A 146 -0.23 2.11 1.14
CA ALA A 146 -0.49 1.26 -0.02
C ALA A 146 -1.63 1.79 -0.91
N LEU A 147 -2.65 2.45 -0.34
CA LEU A 147 -3.72 3.10 -1.10
C LEU A 147 -3.17 4.14 -2.08
N LEU A 148 -2.17 4.93 -1.68
CA LEU A 148 -1.59 5.97 -2.54
C LEU A 148 -1.06 5.39 -3.86
N ASN A 149 -0.50 4.19 -3.82
CA ASN A 149 0.04 3.49 -4.98
C ASN A 149 -1.07 2.82 -5.81
N SER A 150 -2.20 2.43 -5.21
CA SER A 150 -3.29 1.79 -5.95
C SER A 150 -4.20 2.76 -6.71
N LEU A 151 -4.11 4.06 -6.44
CA LEU A 151 -4.96 5.07 -7.07
C LEU A 151 -4.83 5.13 -8.59
N GLU A 152 -3.76 4.59 -9.19
CA GLU A 152 -3.53 4.66 -10.65
C GLU A 152 -4.34 3.64 -11.47
N PHE A 153 -4.81 2.56 -10.84
CA PHE A 153 -5.57 1.50 -11.50
C PHE A 153 -6.96 1.27 -10.89
N THR A 154 -7.50 2.28 -10.20
CA THR A 154 -8.80 2.21 -9.50
C THR A 154 -9.85 3.12 -10.11
N LYS A 155 -9.68 3.52 -11.38
CA LYS A 155 -10.59 4.42 -12.09
C LYS A 155 -12.03 3.91 -12.13
N ASN A 156 -12.24 2.62 -12.39
CA ASN A 156 -13.57 2.01 -12.42
C ASN A 156 -14.26 2.08 -11.05
N ASN A 157 -13.49 1.94 -9.98
CA ASN A 157 -14.00 2.07 -8.61
C ASN A 157 -14.42 3.51 -8.30
N PHE A 158 -13.62 4.49 -8.72
CA PHE A 158 -13.96 5.90 -8.55
C PHE A 158 -15.12 6.35 -9.46
N GLN A 159 -15.40 5.68 -10.57
CA GLN A 159 -16.60 5.91 -11.37
C GLN A 159 -17.88 5.42 -10.69
N ASN A 160 -17.79 4.40 -9.85
CA ASN A 160 -18.91 3.92 -9.05
C ASN A 160 -19.14 4.83 -7.85
N ASP A 161 -20.28 5.49 -7.80
CA ASP A 161 -20.62 6.41 -6.71
C ASP A 161 -20.50 5.74 -5.34
N SER A 162 -21.09 4.56 -5.13
CA SER A 162 -21.09 3.90 -3.82
C SER A 162 -19.66 3.61 -3.32
N GLU A 163 -18.81 3.07 -4.20
CA GLU A 163 -17.43 2.75 -3.87
C GLU A 163 -16.60 4.02 -3.63
N ARG A 164 -16.74 5.03 -4.50
CA ARG A 164 -16.09 6.33 -4.34
C ARG A 164 -16.46 6.99 -3.03
N HIS A 165 -17.75 7.04 -2.67
CA HIS A 165 -18.21 7.62 -1.40
C HIS A 165 -17.54 6.93 -0.21
N TYR A 166 -17.47 5.60 -0.24
CA TYR A 166 -16.85 4.85 0.84
C TYR A 166 -15.34 5.06 0.94
N ILE A 167 -14.62 5.06 -0.19
CA ILE A 167 -13.18 5.36 -0.23
C ILE A 167 -12.93 6.77 0.32
N MET A 168 -13.68 7.77 -0.16
CA MET A 168 -13.54 9.15 0.28
C MET A 168 -13.84 9.33 1.76
N GLN A 169 -14.87 8.65 2.29
CA GLN A 169 -15.17 8.66 3.70
C GLN A 169 -13.99 8.16 4.53
N VAL A 170 -13.46 6.97 4.21
CA VAL A 170 -12.37 6.35 4.99
C VAL A 170 -11.08 7.18 4.91
N VAL A 171 -10.76 7.73 3.74
CA VAL A 171 -9.60 8.64 3.58
C VAL A 171 -9.79 9.92 4.39
N CYS A 172 -10.97 10.54 4.34
CA CYS A 172 -11.26 11.76 5.12
C CYS A 172 -11.20 11.49 6.62
N GLU A 173 -11.73 10.38 7.11
CA GLU A 173 -11.61 9.97 8.51
C GLU A 173 -10.14 9.76 8.92
N ALA A 174 -9.31 9.18 8.06
CA ALA A 174 -7.88 9.00 8.31
C ALA A 174 -7.13 10.33 8.47
N THR A 175 -7.56 11.42 7.81
CA THR A 175 -7.00 12.78 8.05
C THR A 175 -7.23 13.30 9.47
N GLN A 176 -8.17 12.71 10.20
CA GLN A 176 -8.49 13.07 11.59
C GLN A 176 -7.78 12.16 12.60
N SER A 177 -6.91 11.26 12.14
CA SER A 177 -6.13 10.38 13.01
C SER A 177 -5.26 11.20 13.98
N PRO A 178 -5.13 10.80 15.26
CA PRO A 178 -4.18 11.41 16.19
C PRO A 178 -2.72 11.13 15.78
N ASN A 179 -2.50 10.08 14.99
CA ASN A 179 -1.18 9.73 14.47
C ASN A 179 -0.84 10.59 13.24
N ILE A 180 0.18 11.44 13.40
CA ILE A 180 0.62 12.38 12.36
C ILE A 180 1.04 11.66 11.07
N LYS A 181 1.64 10.46 11.15
CA LYS A 181 2.05 9.72 9.95
C LYS A 181 0.84 9.29 9.11
N ILE A 182 -0.21 8.80 9.77
CA ILE A 182 -1.47 8.42 9.11
C ILE A 182 -2.13 9.67 8.50
N GLN A 183 -2.15 10.77 9.25
CA GLN A 183 -2.73 12.04 8.79
C GLN A 183 -2.02 12.57 7.53
N VAL A 184 -0.68 12.57 7.51
CA VAL A 184 0.11 13.00 6.35
C VAL A 184 -0.15 12.09 5.16
N ALA A 185 -0.12 10.77 5.35
CA ALA A 185 -0.38 9.81 4.27
C ALA A 185 -1.82 9.94 3.72
N ALA A 186 -2.81 10.21 4.58
CA ALA A 186 -4.19 10.45 4.16
C ALA A 186 -4.32 11.74 3.32
N LEU A 187 -3.61 12.81 3.69
CA LEU A 187 -3.60 14.04 2.91
C LEU A 187 -2.92 13.86 1.55
N GLN A 188 -1.84 13.08 1.48
CA GLN A 188 -1.20 12.71 0.21
C GLN A 188 -2.17 11.96 -0.71
N ASN A 189 -2.96 11.03 -0.15
CA ASN A 189 -4.03 10.35 -0.87
C ASN A 189 -5.08 11.34 -1.39
N LEU A 190 -5.54 12.27 -0.55
CA LEU A 190 -6.50 13.30 -1.00
C LEU A 190 -5.95 14.14 -2.17
N VAL A 191 -4.69 14.58 -2.10
CA VAL A 191 -4.07 15.35 -3.19
C VAL A 191 -4.02 14.52 -4.48
N LYS A 192 -3.60 13.25 -4.40
CA LYS A 192 -3.54 12.36 -5.57
C LYS A 192 -4.94 12.08 -6.14
N ILE A 193 -5.94 11.86 -5.29
CA ILE A 193 -7.34 11.68 -5.69
C ILE A 193 -7.87 12.93 -6.40
N LEU A 194 -7.66 14.12 -5.83
CA LEU A 194 -8.10 15.39 -6.43
C LEU A 194 -7.45 15.63 -7.80
N THR A 195 -6.22 15.13 -7.99
CA THR A 195 -5.50 15.23 -9.26
C THR A 195 -6.02 14.24 -10.31
N LEU A 196 -6.24 12.98 -9.92
CA LEU A 196 -6.63 11.91 -10.85
C LEU A 196 -8.13 11.91 -11.18
N TYR A 197 -8.97 12.37 -10.25
CA TYR A 197 -10.41 12.17 -10.26
C TYR A 197 -11.19 13.48 -10.12
N TYR A 198 -10.60 14.61 -10.54
CA TYR A 198 -11.13 15.96 -10.37
C TYR A 198 -12.64 16.09 -10.68
N ASP A 199 -13.09 15.50 -11.80
CA ASP A 199 -14.48 15.59 -12.27
C ASP A 199 -15.50 15.03 -11.25
N TYR A 200 -15.10 14.13 -10.37
CA TYR A 200 -15.97 13.53 -9.35
C TYR A 200 -15.89 14.25 -8.00
N MET A 201 -15.03 15.26 -7.85
CA MET A 201 -14.64 15.79 -6.55
C MET A 201 -15.51 16.94 -6.06
N GLU A 202 -16.33 17.55 -6.91
CA GLU A 202 -17.20 18.69 -6.56
C GLU A 202 -17.99 18.43 -5.27
N TYR A 203 -18.56 17.23 -5.13
CA TYR A 203 -19.30 16.81 -3.94
C TYR A 203 -18.46 16.76 -2.65
N TYR A 204 -17.16 16.47 -2.76
CA TYR A 204 -16.26 16.29 -1.61
C TYR A 204 -15.36 17.50 -1.32
N MET A 205 -15.36 18.53 -2.19
CA MET A 205 -14.47 19.69 -2.05
C MET A 205 -14.62 20.41 -0.72
N GLY A 206 -15.86 20.61 -0.23
CA GLY A 206 -16.10 21.24 1.08
C GLY A 206 -15.46 20.47 2.24
N PRO A 207 -15.81 19.19 2.45
CA PRO A 207 -15.19 18.33 3.45
C PRO A 207 -13.66 18.19 3.31
N ALA A 208 -13.14 18.07 2.09
CA ALA A 208 -11.70 17.94 1.83
C ALA A 208 -10.93 19.21 2.20
N LEU A 209 -11.42 20.39 1.79
CA LEU A 209 -10.84 21.68 2.15
C LEU A 209 -10.87 21.92 3.67
N PHE A 210 -11.94 21.49 4.34
CA PHE A 210 -12.02 21.53 5.80
C PHE A 210 -10.93 20.67 6.46
N ALA A 211 -10.73 19.43 5.98
CA ALA A 211 -9.70 18.54 6.49
C ALA A 211 -8.28 19.14 6.31
N VAL A 212 -7.98 19.67 5.12
CA VAL A 212 -6.71 20.33 4.81
C VAL A 212 -6.49 21.55 5.72
N ARG A 213 -7.50 22.42 5.87
CA ARG A 213 -7.42 23.60 6.74
C ARG A 213 -7.15 23.22 8.19
N LYS A 214 -7.80 22.18 8.70
CA LYS A 214 -7.61 21.71 10.08
C LYS A 214 -6.19 21.18 10.31
N PHE A 215 -5.62 20.47 9.33
CA PHE A 215 -4.24 20.01 9.39
C PHE A 215 -3.25 21.17 9.51
N PHE A 216 -3.35 22.16 8.61
CA PHE A 216 -2.51 23.35 8.66
C PHE A 216 -2.64 24.10 10.00
N ASN A 217 -3.86 24.25 10.52
CA ASN A 217 -4.06 24.85 11.84
C ASN A 217 -3.40 24.03 12.97
N SER A 218 -3.43 22.70 12.91
CA SER A 218 -2.74 21.85 13.89
C SER A 218 -1.22 22.00 13.82
N LEU A 219 -0.65 22.12 12.62
CA LEU A 219 0.77 22.41 12.42
C LEU A 219 1.13 23.81 12.93
N ILE A 220 0.32 24.82 12.61
CA ILE A 220 0.54 26.19 13.09
C ILE A 220 0.55 26.21 14.62
N ASN A 221 -0.45 25.61 15.27
CA ASN A 221 -0.52 25.52 16.74
C ASN A 221 0.66 24.75 17.36
N LYS A 222 1.22 23.75 16.67
CA LYS A 222 2.44 23.06 17.09
C LYS A 222 3.71 23.89 16.85
N SER A 223 3.73 24.71 15.79
CA SER A 223 4.85 25.58 15.43
C SER A 223 4.90 26.87 16.26
N THR A 224 3.75 27.41 16.69
CA THR A 224 3.69 28.51 17.66
C THR A 224 4.20 28.11 19.03
N LEU A 225 4.20 26.81 19.36
CA LEU A 225 4.88 26.25 20.53
C LEU A 225 6.41 26.08 20.34
N ILE A 226 6.95 26.14 19.12
CA ILE A 226 8.35 25.77 18.80
C ILE A 226 9.18 26.91 18.18
N ASN A 227 8.66 28.15 18.14
CA ASN A 227 9.24 29.36 17.53
C ASN A 227 8.90 29.56 16.06
N GLY A 228 8.42 30.78 15.78
CA GLY A 228 7.96 31.24 14.49
C GLY A 228 9.01 31.12 13.39
N ARG A 229 8.68 30.32 12.37
CA ARG A 229 8.92 30.55 10.94
C ARG A 229 8.48 29.28 10.20
N PHE A 230 7.32 29.32 9.56
CA PHE A 230 7.07 28.46 8.40
C PHE A 230 6.40 29.28 7.31
N PHE A 231 7.14 29.42 6.20
CA PHE A 231 6.72 29.98 4.93
C PHE A 231 5.70 29.05 4.26
N PHE A 232 4.74 29.68 3.60
CA PHE A 232 3.71 29.07 2.75
C PHE A 232 4.32 28.19 1.64
N PHE A 233 3.64 27.09 1.31
CA PHE A 233 3.60 26.59 -0.05
C PHE A 233 2.15 26.23 -0.42
N LEU A 234 1.60 27.09 -1.28
CA LEU A 234 0.76 26.68 -2.41
C LEU A 234 1.63 25.89 -3.40
#